data_AF-A0A0J7MQ38-F1
#
_entry.id   AF-A0A0J7MQ38-F1
#
_cell.length_a   1.000
_cell.length_b   1.000
_cell.length_c   1.000
_cell.angle_alpha   90.00
_cell.angle_beta   90.00
_cell.angle_gamma   90.00
#
_symmetry.space_group_name_H-M   'P 1'
#
loop_
_entity.id
_entity.type
_entity.pdbx_description
1 polymer ?
#
loop_
_entity_poly.entity_id
_entity_poly.type
_entity_poly.pdbx_seq_one_letter_code
_entity_poly.pdbx_strand_id
1 'polypeptide(L)'
;MRTGDERKFANWLLQLGDKLSNTDGLHPDTIETPQDFISRSFITEIFGDRITMEQVRDNPDRAVLCPKNEDTFKINDEILRLMEDEKVSLN
;
A
#
# COMPACT_ATOMS: atom_id res chain seq x y z
N MET A 1 14.12 22.66 -2.13
CA MET A 1 15.19 21.71 -2.53
C MET A 1 14.60 20.33 -2.42
N ARG A 2 14.24 19.70 -3.55
CA ARG A 2 13.66 18.35 -3.55
C ARG A 2 14.76 17.34 -3.21
N THR A 3 14.56 16.52 -2.18
CA THR A 3 15.58 15.58 -1.69
C THR A 3 15.96 14.57 -2.79
N GLY A 4 17.11 13.90 -2.66
CA GLY A 4 17.61 12.97 -3.69
C GLY A 4 16.61 11.85 -4.04
N ASP A 5 15.77 11.46 -3.09
CA ASP A 5 14.78 10.39 -3.26
C ASP A 5 13.54 10.83 -4.04
N GLU A 6 13.10 12.08 -3.91
CA GLU A 6 11.99 12.62 -4.71
C GLU A 6 12.34 12.64 -6.21
N ARG A 7 13.61 12.87 -6.55
CA ARG A 7 14.08 12.83 -7.94
C ARG A 7 14.15 11.41 -8.49
N LYS A 8 14.56 10.44 -7.67
CA LYS A 8 14.54 9.02 -8.06
C LYS A 8 13.11 8.53 -8.27
N PHE A 9 12.20 8.90 -7.36
CA PHE A 9 10.78 8.55 -7.47
C PHE A 9 10.13 9.21 -8.69
N ALA A 10 10.39 10.49 -8.94
CA ALA A 10 9.90 11.18 -10.14
C ALA A 10 10.44 10.55 -11.43
N ASN A 11 11.73 10.19 -11.48
CA ASN A 11 12.31 9.49 -12.62
C ASN A 11 11.71 8.09 -12.82
N TRP A 12 11.40 7.39 -11.72
CA TRP A 12 10.69 6.11 -11.77
C TRP A 12 9.28 6.27 -12.34
N LEU A 13 8.52 7.29 -11.91
CA LEU A 13 7.19 7.60 -12.45
C LEU A 13 7.23 7.91 -13.96
N LEU A 14 8.23 8.65 -14.42
CA LEU A 14 8.41 8.93 -15.85
C LEU A 14 8.71 7.67 -16.66
N GLN A 15 9.54 6.76 -16.14
CA GLN A 15 9.78 5.46 -16.78
C GLN A 15 8.55 4.55 -16.79
N LEU A 16 7.72 4.64 -15.74
CA LEU A 16 6.46 3.91 -15.67
C LEU A 16 5.50 4.37 -16.78
N GLY A 17 5.31 5.68 -16.94
CA GLY A 17 4.40 6.23 -17.97
C GLY A 17 4.83 5.96 -19.42
N ASP A 18 6.14 5.82 -19.67
CA ASP A 18 6.67 5.61 -21.02
C ASP A 18 6.73 4.11 -21.43
N LYS A 19 6.77 3.19 -20.45
CA LYS A 19 6.92 1.74 -20.69
C LYS A 19 5.65 0.93 -20.46
N LEU A 20 4.63 1.50 -19.82
CA LEU A 20 3.33 0.84 -19.65
C LEU A 20 2.52 0.99 -20.94
N SER A 21 2.75 0.09 -21.89
CA SER A 21 1.87 -0.07 -23.05
C SER A 21 0.81 -1.13 -22.76
N ASN A 22 -0.40 -0.95 -23.27
CA ASN A 22 -1.39 -2.00 -23.27
C ASN A 22 -1.12 -3.07 -24.35
N THR A 23 -1.22 -4.35 -23.97
CA THR A 23 -1.02 -5.49 -24.89
C THR A 23 -2.23 -5.79 -25.77
N ASP A 24 -3.42 -5.28 -25.44
CA ASP A 24 -4.69 -5.52 -26.14
C ASP A 24 -4.96 -4.57 -27.33
N GLY A 25 -3.98 -3.77 -27.74
CA GLY A 25 -4.12 -2.86 -28.89
C GLY A 25 -5.16 -1.74 -28.70
N LEU A 26 -5.47 -1.38 -27.46
CA LEU A 26 -6.27 -0.20 -27.09
C LEU A 26 -5.53 1.10 -27.42
N HIS A 27 -6.20 2.22 -27.18
CA HIS A 27 -5.67 3.56 -27.43
C HIS A 27 -4.26 3.74 -26.81
N PRO A 28 -3.32 4.44 -27.47
CA PRO A 28 -1.97 4.65 -26.96
C PRO A 28 -1.89 5.30 -25.58
N ASP A 29 -2.90 6.09 -25.22
CA ASP A 29 -3.02 6.73 -23.89
C ASP A 29 -3.63 5.80 -22.83
N THR A 30 -3.98 4.57 -23.20
CA THR A 30 -4.48 3.56 -22.28
C THR A 30 -3.31 2.73 -21.75
N ILE A 31 -3.08 2.84 -20.45
CA ILE A 31 -2.11 2.00 -19.73
C ILE A 31 -2.79 0.76 -19.18
N GLU A 32 -2.12 -0.38 -19.31
CA GLU A 32 -2.52 -1.61 -18.63
C GLU A 32 -1.85 -1.65 -17.25
N THR A 33 -2.62 -1.89 -16.19
CA THR A 33 -2.05 -2.09 -14.85
C THR A 33 -1.41 -3.47 -14.82
N PRO A 34 -0.08 -3.59 -14.62
CA PRO A 34 0.54 -4.90 -14.60
C PRO A 34 0.01 -5.73 -13.44
N GLN A 35 -0.17 -7.03 -13.66
CA GLN A 35 -0.77 -7.92 -12.67
C GLN A 35 0.00 -7.95 -11.34
N ASP A 36 1.31 -7.75 -11.39
CA ASP A 36 2.20 -7.66 -10.22
C ASP A 36 1.88 -6.48 -9.29
N PHE A 37 1.14 -5.47 -9.79
CA PHE A 37 0.68 -4.31 -9.00
C PHE A 37 -0.72 -4.51 -8.42
N ILE A 38 -1.40 -5.61 -8.76
CA ILE A 38 -2.75 -5.92 -8.28
C ILE A 38 -2.65 -6.86 -7.09
N SER A 39 -2.79 -6.30 -5.90
CA SER A 39 -2.88 -7.09 -4.67
C SER A 39 -4.30 -7.64 -4.45
N ARG A 40 -4.40 -8.86 -3.92
CA ARG A 40 -5.68 -9.43 -3.46
C ARG A 40 -6.08 -8.92 -2.07
N SER A 41 -5.10 -8.67 -1.20
CA SER A 41 -5.27 -7.95 0.06
C SER A 41 -3.98 -7.22 0.34
N PHE A 42 -4.01 -5.89 0.22
CA PHE A 42 -2.83 -5.07 0.47
C PHE A 42 -2.41 -5.15 1.95
N ILE A 43 -3.33 -5.47 2.87
CA ILE A 43 -3.03 -5.57 4.30
C ILE A 43 -2.16 -6.80 4.55
N THR A 44 -2.53 -7.97 4.04
CA THR A 44 -1.72 -9.17 4.20
C THR A 44 -0.41 -9.10 3.42
N GLU A 45 -0.37 -8.35 2.31
CA GLU A 45 0.88 -8.14 1.57
C GLU A 45 1.86 -7.22 2.32
N ILE A 46 1.36 -6.18 2.99
CA ILE A 46 2.20 -5.24 3.75
C ILE A 46 2.62 -5.82 5.11
N PHE A 47 1.68 -6.46 5.80
CA PHE A 47 1.85 -6.86 7.20
C PHE A 47 1.98 -8.37 7.42
N GLY A 48 1.66 -9.18 6.41
CA GLY A 48 1.55 -10.63 6.55
C GLY A 48 0.21 -11.06 7.17
N ASP A 49 0.13 -12.33 7.55
CA ASP A 49 -1.08 -12.91 8.16
C ASP A 49 -1.28 -12.48 9.62
N ARG A 50 -0.29 -11.81 10.24
CA ARG A 50 -0.31 -11.33 11.62
C ARG A 50 0.56 -10.09 11.77
N ILE A 51 0.05 -9.12 12.53
CA ILE A 51 0.77 -7.90 12.90
C ILE A 51 1.31 -8.08 14.33
N THR A 52 2.63 -8.21 14.43
CA THR A 52 3.33 -8.25 15.71
C THR A 52 3.65 -6.84 16.21
N MET A 53 3.82 -6.68 17.53
CA MET A 53 4.19 -5.39 18.12
C MET A 53 5.58 -4.90 17.69
N GLU A 54 6.47 -5.80 17.23
CA GLU A 54 7.77 -5.42 16.65
C GLU A 54 7.58 -4.75 15.28
N GLN A 55 6.74 -5.31 14.40
CA GLN A 55 6.45 -4.72 13.08
C GLN A 55 5.79 -3.34 13.18
N VAL A 56 4.94 -3.13 14.19
CA VAL A 56 4.32 -1.81 14.46
C VAL A 56 5.38 -0.79 14.89
N ARG A 57 6.35 -1.20 15.72
CA ARG A 57 7.46 -0.32 16.12
C ARG A 57 8.42 0.00 14.98
N ASP A 58 8.61 -0.93 14.06
CA ASP A 58 9.50 -0.76 12.89
C ASP A 58 8.85 0.05 11.76
N ASN A 59 7.52 0.21 11.77
CA ASN A 59 6.77 0.98 10.76
C ASN A 59 5.85 2.04 11.40
N PRO A 60 6.38 2.97 12.20
CA PRO A 60 5.55 3.95 12.92
C PRO A 60 4.88 4.97 11.99
N ASP A 61 5.46 5.22 10.80
CA ASP A 61 5.11 6.35 9.93
C ASP A 61 4.31 5.94 8.67
N ARG A 62 3.46 4.91 8.75
CA ARG A 62 2.59 4.50 7.64
C ARG A 62 1.15 4.93 7.84
N ALA A 63 0.61 5.67 6.86
CA ALA A 63 -0.79 6.05 6.81
C ALA A 63 -1.45 5.43 5.56
N VAL A 64 -2.58 4.77 5.75
CA VAL A 64 -3.44 4.29 4.66
C VAL A 64 -4.55 5.32 4.45
N LEU A 65 -4.63 5.85 3.23
CA LEU A 65 -5.64 6.86 2.87
C LEU A 65 -6.67 6.24 1.93
N CYS A 66 -7.94 6.38 2.27
CA CYS A 66 -9.05 5.94 1.43
C CYS A 66 -9.92 7.14 1.05
N PRO A 67 -10.51 7.15 -0.16
CA PRO A 67 -11.42 8.23 -0.57
C PRO A 67 -12.68 8.34 0.30
N LYS A 68 -13.15 7.22 0.88
CA LYS A 68 -14.35 7.14 1.71
C LYS A 68 -14.02 6.61 3.10
N ASN A 69 -14.68 7.19 4.10
CA ASN A 69 -14.56 6.76 5.49
C ASN A 69 -14.98 5.30 5.70
N GLU A 70 -16.01 4.83 5.00
CA GLU A 70 -16.48 3.44 5.10
C GLU A 70 -15.37 2.44 4.74
N ASP A 71 -14.60 2.75 3.70
CA ASP A 71 -13.48 1.91 3.27
C ASP A 71 -12.33 1.98 4.27
N THR A 72 -12.06 3.17 4.84
CA THR A 72 -11.11 3.32 5.96
C THR A 72 -11.53 2.48 7.16
N PHE A 73 -12.82 2.45 7.50
CA PHE A 73 -13.32 1.65 8.63
C PHE A 73 -13.11 0.16 8.41
N LYS A 74 -13.39 -0.35 7.20
CA LYS A 74 -13.16 -1.76 6.86
C LYS A 74 -11.69 -2.14 7.00
N ILE A 75 -10.80 -1.28 6.52
CA ILE A 75 -9.35 -1.48 6.61
C ILE A 75 -8.88 -1.47 8.06
N ASN A 76 -9.34 -0.51 8.85
CA ASN A 76 -8.99 -0.44 10.27
C ASN A 76 -9.46 -1.69 11.02
N ASP A 77 -10.67 -2.18 10.74
CA ASP A 77 -11.20 -3.41 11.36
C ASP A 77 -10.37 -4.64 10.96
N GLU A 78 -9.98 -4.75 9.69
CA GLU A 78 -9.12 -5.84 9.20
C GLU A 78 -7.73 -5.81 9.86
N ILE A 79 -7.11 -4.62 9.95
CA ILE A 79 -5.83 -4.43 10.64
C ILE A 79 -5.94 -4.84 12.11
N LEU A 80 -6.96 -4.36 12.83
CA LEU A 80 -7.16 -4.68 14.24
C LEU A 80 -7.35 -6.18 14.49
N ARG A 81 -7.98 -6.91 13.56
CA ARG A 81 -8.11 -8.39 13.65
C ARG A 81 -6.80 -9.14 13.46
N LEU A 82 -5.86 -8.56 12.71
CA LEU A 82 -4.54 -9.16 12.46
C LEU A 82 -3.52 -8.80 13.54
N MET A 83 -3.77 -7.74 14.32
CA MET A 83 -2.94 -7.38 15.48
C MET A 83 -3.05 -8.43 16.58
N GLU A 84 -1.92 -8.81 17.16
CA GLU A 84 -1.90 -9.67 18.34
C GLU A 84 -2.59 -8.99 19.53
N ASP A 85 -3.34 -9.77 20.33
CA ASP A 85 -4.04 -9.28 21.52
C ASP A 85 -3.06 -8.58 22.46
N GLU A 86 -3.14 -7.25 22.51
CA GLU A 86 -2.59 -6.51 23.64
C GLU A 86 -3.53 -6.78 24.81
N LYS A 87 -3.18 -7.75 25.67
CA LYS A 87 -3.85 -7.91 26.97
C LYS A 87 -3.62 -6.63 27.76
N VAL A 88 -4.59 -5.71 27.68
CA VAL A 88 -4.67 -4.56 28.57
C VAL A 88 -4.79 -5.11 29.98
N SER A 89 -3.65 -5.25 30.64
CA SER A 89 -3.57 -5.61 32.05
C SER A 89 -4.02 -4.38 32.82
N LEU A 90 -5.30 -4.33 33.16
CA LEU A 90 -5.86 -3.33 34.06
C LEU A 90 -5.22 -3.57 35.44
N ASN A 91 -4.28 -2.71 35.81
CA ASN A 91 -3.74 -2.60 37.17
C ASN A 91 -4.47 -1.48 37.92
#